data_AF-A0A067CZH0-F1
#
_entry.id   AF-A0A067CZH0-F1
#
_cell.length_a   1.000
_cell.length_b   1.000
_cell.length_c   1.000
_cell.angle_alpha   90.00
_cell.angle_beta   90.00
_cell.angle_gamma   90.00
#
_symmetry.space_group_name_H-M   'P 1'
#
loop_
_entity.id
_entity.type
_entity.pdbx_description
1 polymer ?
#
loop_
_entity_poly.entity_id
_entity_poly.type
_entity_poly.pdbx_seq_one_letter_code
_entity_poly.pdbx_strand_id
1 'polypeptide(L)'
;MVESFFPIEKLLEKLGSFACEELLLFCGVKNDLQKLKETLTAVKSVVLDAEEKQIHDYRLRLWLRKLKDACYDAEDVLDEFEVEDLRSKS
;
A
#
# COMPACT_ATOMS: atom_id res chain seq x y z
N MET A 1 39.64 3.91 -34.91
CA MET A 1 38.72 4.92 -34.37
C MET A 1 37.56 4.13 -33.78
N VAL A 2 37.55 3.96 -32.46
CA VAL A 2 36.59 3.06 -31.78
C VAL A 2 35.36 3.90 -31.41
N GLU A 3 34.38 3.97 -32.30
CA GLU A 3 33.05 4.52 -31.97
C GLU A 3 32.12 3.42 -31.41
N SER A 4 32.63 2.53 -30.55
CA SER A 4 32.00 1.21 -30.44
C SER A 4 31.10 0.96 -29.24
N PHE A 5 30.84 1.88 -28.30
CA PHE A 5 30.01 1.49 -27.14
C PHE A 5 29.23 2.59 -26.41
N PHE A 6 29.46 3.87 -26.72
CA PHE A 6 28.82 5.00 -26.02
C PHE A 6 27.27 4.94 -25.96
N PRO A 7 26.54 4.51 -27.01
CA PRO A 7 25.09 4.33 -26.93
C PRO A 7 24.65 3.22 -25.97
N ILE A 8 25.43 2.16 -25.84
CA ILE A 8 25.13 1.00 -24.99
C ILE A 8 25.40 1.36 -23.53
N GLU A 9 26.51 2.04 -23.22
CA GLU A 9 26.82 2.53 -21.88
C GLU A 9 25.74 3.47 -21.35
N LYS A 10 25.32 4.43 -22.18
CA LYS A 10 24.24 5.37 -21.84
C LYS A 10 22.89 4.66 -21.65
N LEU A 11 22.62 3.62 -22.42
CA LEU A 11 21.40 2.82 -22.29
C LEU A 11 21.43 1.98 -21.00
N LEU A 12 22.58 1.38 -20.66
CA LEU A 12 22.78 0.62 -19.42
C LEU A 12 22.62 1.50 -18.19
N GLU A 13 23.18 2.70 -18.20
CA GLU A 13 23.01 3.69 -17.13
C GLU A 13 21.55 4.08 -16.95
N LYS A 14 20.85 4.37 -18.06
CA LYS A 14 19.43 4.71 -18.03
C LYS A 14 18.56 3.54 -17.53
N LEU A 15 18.85 2.32 -17.97
CA LEU A 15 18.14 1.12 -17.55
C LEU A 15 18.38 0.83 -16.07
N GLY A 16 19.62 1.02 -15.58
CA GLY A 16 19.96 0.90 -14.17
C GLY A 16 19.22 1.91 -13.30
N SER A 17 19.20 3.19 -13.69
CA SER A 17 18.46 4.24 -12.97
C SER A 17 16.97 3.93 -12.91
N PHE A 18 16.36 3.56 -14.04
CA PHE A 18 14.95 3.23 -14.13
C PHE A 18 14.59 2.02 -13.24
N ALA A 19 15.36 0.94 -13.33
CA ALA A 19 15.16 -0.25 -12.51
C ALA A 19 15.33 0.06 -11.01
N CYS A 20 16.28 0.93 -10.63
CA CYS A 20 16.42 1.37 -9.25
C CYS A 20 15.21 2.16 -8.76
N GLU A 21 14.69 3.11 -9.54
CA GLU A 21 13.49 3.89 -9.18
C GLU A 21 12.25 2.99 -9.01
N GLU A 22 12.02 2.08 -9.96
CA GLU A 22 10.88 1.16 -9.94
C GLU A 22 10.97 0.19 -8.75
N LEU A 23 12.15 -0.36 -8.47
CA LEU A 23 12.39 -1.22 -7.30
C LEU A 23 12.21 -0.46 -5.98
N LEU A 24 12.63 0.81 -5.91
CA LEU A 24 12.44 1.65 -4.72
C LEU A 24 10.96 1.93 -4.45
N LEU A 25 10.19 2.25 -5.50
CA LEU A 25 8.74 2.42 -5.40
C LEU A 25 8.06 1.13 -4.92
N PHE A 26 8.40 -0.01 -5.54
CA PHE A 26 7.87 -1.32 -5.15
C PHE A 26 8.21 -1.67 -3.69
N CYS A 27 9.46 -1.46 -3.27
CA CYS A 27 9.87 -1.67 -1.88
C CYS A 27 9.12 -0.74 -0.91
N GLY A 28 8.89 0.52 -1.31
CA GLY A 28 8.10 1.49 -0.56
C GLY A 28 6.67 0.99 -0.32
N VAL A 29 5.96 0.64 -1.39
CA VAL A 29 4.59 0.10 -1.32
C VAL A 29 4.52 -1.16 -0.44
N LYS A 30 5.46 -2.10 -0.61
CA LYS A 30 5.53 -3.31 0.23
C LYS A 30 5.70 -2.97 1.71
N ASN A 31 6.58 -2.02 2.05
CA ASN A 31 6.80 -1.61 3.42
C ASN A 31 5.56 -0.94 4.02
N ASP A 32 4.87 -0.10 3.25
CA ASP A 32 3.68 0.60 3.73
C ASP A 32 2.48 -0.34 3.91
N LEU A 33 2.31 -1.34 3.03
CA LEU A 33 1.33 -2.41 3.22
C LEU A 33 1.61 -3.24 4.49
N GLN A 34 2.88 -3.54 4.78
CA GLN A 34 3.26 -4.24 6.01
C GLN A 34 2.94 -3.42 7.26
N LYS A 35 3.25 -2.13 7.27
CA LYS A 35 2.90 -1.21 8.38
C LYS A 35 1.39 -1.08 8.56
N LEU A 36 0.64 -1.00 7.46
CA LEU A 36 -0.83 -0.96 7.49
C LEU A 36 -1.40 -2.23 8.13
N LYS A 37 -0.88 -3.40 7.75
CA LYS A 37 -1.27 -4.69 8.35
C LYS A 37 -0.99 -4.75 9.86
N GLU A 38 0.19 -4.32 10.29
CA GLU A 38 0.56 -4.27 11.71
C GLU A 38 -0.36 -3.32 12.49
N THR A 39 -0.62 -2.14 11.91
CA THR A 39 -1.52 -1.14 12.49
C THR A 39 -2.95 -1.66 12.62
N LEU A 40 -3.52 -2.25 11.56
CA LEU A 40 -4.87 -2.83 11.59
C LEU A 40 -4.97 -3.99 12.57
N THR A 41 -3.91 -4.78 12.73
CA THR A 41 -3.86 -5.86 13.73
C THR A 41 -3.92 -5.30 15.15
N ALA A 42 -3.17 -4.23 15.44
CA ALA A 42 -3.21 -3.55 16.73
C ALA A 42 -4.56 -2.86 16.98
N VAL A 43 -5.16 -2.27 15.95
CA VAL A 43 -6.48 -1.64 16.05
C VAL A 43 -7.57 -2.69 16.31
N LYS A 44 -7.47 -3.89 15.70
CA LYS A 44 -8.46 -4.97 15.88
C LYS A 44 -8.68 -5.34 17.35
N SER A 45 -7.61 -5.42 18.15
CA SER A 45 -7.76 -5.72 19.58
C SER A 45 -8.50 -4.60 20.32
N VAL A 46 -8.21 -3.34 19.99
CA VAL A 46 -8.87 -2.16 20.58
C VAL A 46 -10.34 -2.08 20.16
N VAL A 47 -10.65 -2.43 18.91
CA VAL A 47 -12.04 -2.43 18.40
C VAL A 47 -12.89 -3.45 19.13
N LEU A 48 -12.38 -4.65 19.38
CA LEU A 48 -13.12 -5.68 20.14
C LEU A 48 -13.52 -5.18 21.54
N ASP A 49 -12.58 -4.56 22.26
CA ASP A 49 -12.86 -3.96 23.58
C ASP A 49 -13.80 -2.75 23.50
N ALA A 50 -13.77 -2.02 22.38
CA ALA A 50 -14.56 -0.82 22.16
C ALA A 50 -16.01 -1.14 21.74
N GLU A 51 -16.25 -2.22 20.99
CA GLU A 51 -17.59 -2.65 20.56
C GLU A 51 -18.51 -2.97 21.74
N GLU A 52 -17.99 -3.54 22.82
CA GLU A 52 -18.75 -3.78 24.06
C GLU A 52 -19.10 -2.47 24.77
N LYS A 53 -18.17 -1.52 24.81
CA LYS A 53 -18.30 -0.25 25.55
C LYS A 53 -19.12 0.80 24.78
N GLN A 54 -19.26 0.67 23.47
CA GLN A 54 -19.91 1.67 22.63
C GLN A 54 -21.40 1.84 22.95
N ILE A 55 -22.06 0.88 23.58
CA ILE A 55 -23.51 0.92 23.87
C ILE A 55 -23.87 2.15 24.72
N HIS A 56 -22.96 2.58 25.58
CA HIS A 56 -23.19 3.72 26.48
C HIS A 56 -22.35 4.96 26.14
N ASP A 57 -21.46 4.89 25.13
CA ASP A 57 -20.60 6.00 24.73
C ASP A 57 -20.83 6.40 23.26
N TYR A 58 -21.50 7.54 23.07
CA TYR A 58 -21.75 8.12 21.75
C TYR A 58 -20.47 8.52 21.01
N ARG A 59 -19.45 9.02 21.72
CA ARG A 59 -18.18 9.44 21.10
C ARG A 59 -17.44 8.22 20.57
N LEU A 60 -17.48 7.12 21.32
CA LEU A 60 -16.88 5.85 20.91
C LEU A 60 -17.59 5.27 19.68
N ARG A 61 -18.93 5.31 19.63
CA ARG A 61 -19.70 4.91 18.43
C ARG A 61 -19.32 5.72 17.19
N LEU A 62 -19.18 7.04 17.34
CA LEU A 62 -18.79 7.90 16.22
C LEU A 62 -17.38 7.56 15.72
N TRP A 63 -16.45 7.30 16.63
CA TRP A 63 -15.09 6.88 16.28
C TRP A 63 -15.07 5.54 15.56
N LEU A 64 -15.81 4.53 16.05
CA LEU A 64 -15.90 3.22 15.41
C LEU A 64 -16.53 3.31 14.01
N ARG A 65 -17.54 4.18 13.81
CA ARG A 65 -18.08 4.43 12.47
C ARG A 65 -17.03 4.98 11.52
N LYS A 66 -16.31 6.03 11.92
CA LYS A 66 -15.26 6.63 11.08
C LYS A 66 -14.13 5.65 10.75
N LEU A 67 -13.76 4.81 11.71
CA LEU A 67 -12.78 3.76 11.49
C LEU A 67 -13.28 2.75 10.45
N LYS A 68 -14.56 2.36 10.54
CA LYS A 68 -15.19 1.47 9.56
C LYS A 68 -15.19 2.08 8.16
N ASP A 69 -15.55 3.36 8.04
CA ASP A 69 -15.54 4.08 6.77
C ASP A 69 -14.13 4.09 6.17
N ALA A 70 -13.11 4.41 6.96
CA ALA A 70 -11.71 4.38 6.52
C ALA A 70 -11.20 2.98 6.13
N CYS A 71 -11.73 1.91 6.73
CA CYS A 71 -11.42 0.55 6.31
C CYS A 71 -12.01 0.22 4.93
N TYR A 72 -13.23 0.69 4.64
CA TYR A 72 -13.82 0.54 3.30
C TYR A 72 -13.04 1.31 2.24
N ASP A 73 -12.66 2.56 2.52
CA ASP A 73 -11.83 3.36 1.60
C ASP A 73 -10.49 2.63 1.28
N ALA A 74 -9.90 1.94 2.27
CA ALA A 74 -8.67 1.17 2.07
C ALA A 74 -8.91 -0.14 1.30
N GLU A 75 -10.06 -0.79 1.49
CA GLU A 75 -10.47 -1.99 0.75
C GLU A 75 -10.69 -1.66 -0.73
N ASP A 76 -11.40 -0.57 -1.05
CA ASP A 76 -11.62 -0.10 -2.42
C ASP A 76 -10.29 0.11 -3.18
N VAL A 77 -9.29 0.71 -2.52
CA VAL A 77 -7.96 0.89 -3.12
C VAL A 77 -7.28 -0.46 -3.39
N LEU A 78 -7.38 -1.43 -2.47
CA LEU A 78 -6.78 -2.75 -2.65
C LEU A 78 -7.47 -3.55 -3.77
N ASP A 79 -8.79 -3.43 -3.89
CA ASP A 79 -9.56 -4.06 -4.95
C ASP A 79 -9.17 -3.51 -6.33
N GLU A 80 -8.92 -2.19 -6.45
CA GLU A 80 -8.39 -1.58 -7.67
C GLU A 80 -7.02 -2.17 -8.06
N PHE A 81 -6.14 -2.42 -7.09
CA PHE A 81 -4.85 -3.08 -7.34
C PHE A 81 -5.03 -4.53 -7.82
N GLU A 82 -5.95 -5.29 -7.23
CA GLU A 82 -6.23 -6.68 -7.65
C GLU A 82 -6.77 -6.71 -9.09
N VAL A 83 -7.66 -5.79 -9.44
CA VAL A 83 -8.19 -5.66 -10.80
C VAL A 83 -7.07 -5.35 -11.81
N GLU A 84 -6.17 -4.43 -11.49
CA GLU A 84 -5.07 -4.07 -12.41
C GLU A 84 -4.03 -5.21 -12.54
N ASP A 85 -3.75 -5.94 -11.46
CA ASP A 85 -2.89 -7.14 -11.51
C ASP A 85 -3.48 -8.21 -12.44
N LEU A 86 -4.79 -8.46 -12.38
CA LEU A 86 -5.48 -9.38 -13.28
C LEU A 86 -5.41 -8.92 -14.75
N ARG A 87 -5.54 -7.61 -15.01
CA ARG A 87 -5.43 -7.03 -16.36
C ARG A 87 -4.03 -7.15 -16.93
N SER A 88 -2.99 -7.00 -16.10
CA SER A 88 -1.59 -7.12 -16.53
C SER A 88 -1.19 -8.54 -16.94
N LYS A 89 -1.94 -9.56 -16.50
CA LYS A 89 -1.71 -10.99 -16.74
C LYS A 89 -2.50 -11.56 -17.92
N SER A 90 -3.41 -10.78 -18.50
CA SER A 90 -4.23 -11.10 -19.68
C SER A 90 -3.53 -10.76 -20.98
#